data_AF-A0A818J2V4-F1
#
_entry.id   AF-A0A818J2V4-F1
#
_cell.length_a   1.000
_cell.length_b   1.000
_cell.length_c   1.000
_cell.angle_alpha   90.00
_cell.angle_beta   90.00
_cell.angle_gamma   90.00
#
_symmetry.space_group_name_H-M   'P 1'
#
loop_
_entity.id
_entity.type
_entity.pdbx_description
1 polymer ?
#
loop_
_entity_poly.entity_id
_entity_poly.type
_entity_poly.pdbx_seq_one_letter_code
_entity_poly.pdbx_strand_id
1 'polypeptide(L)'
;MILKKKLIHSESRIVILWVQSNYIPLILEDALKFDLVGPEFIWILSSSISLDSFNKKYHENLIGLLTIEPVATITLNAPLNTALLNAAYDIWQKYESESFPGSSKVHSFALFAFDAI
;
A
#
# COMPACT_ATOMS: atom_id res chain seq x y z
N MET A 1 -21.53 -12.76 -1.14
CA MET A 1 -22.50 -13.32 -2.13
C MET A 1 -22.45 -12.63 -3.51
N ILE A 2 -22.40 -11.29 -3.59
CA ILE A 2 -22.33 -10.57 -4.89
C ILE A 2 -20.98 -10.76 -5.60
N LEU A 3 -19.87 -10.70 -4.86
CA LEU A 3 -18.51 -10.84 -5.41
C LEU A 3 -18.31 -12.17 -6.13
N LYS A 4 -18.64 -13.29 -5.44
CA LYS A 4 -18.63 -14.64 -5.99
C LYS A 4 -19.45 -14.75 -7.28
N LYS A 5 -20.68 -14.24 -7.27
CA LYS A 5 -21.57 -14.34 -8.44
C LYS A 5 -21.01 -13.58 -9.63
N LYS A 6 -20.39 -12.42 -9.42
CA LYS A 6 -19.80 -11.61 -10.49
C LYS A 6 -18.50 -12.19 -11.03
N LEU A 7 -17.62 -12.72 -10.18
CA LEU A 7 -16.31 -13.22 -10.60
C LEU A 7 -16.37 -14.61 -11.24
N ILE A 8 -17.17 -15.54 -10.69
CA ILE A 8 -17.26 -16.91 -11.25
C ILE A 8 -17.83 -16.92 -12.68
N HIS A 9 -18.78 -16.03 -12.98
CA HIS A 9 -19.38 -15.94 -14.31
C HIS A 9 -18.67 -14.94 -15.22
N SER A 10 -17.58 -14.33 -14.75
CA SER A 10 -16.75 -13.46 -15.58
C SER A 10 -15.73 -14.30 -16.34
N GLU A 11 -15.40 -13.92 -17.56
CA GLU A 11 -14.22 -14.44 -18.28
C GLU A 11 -12.92 -13.79 -17.76
N SER A 12 -13.03 -12.71 -16.98
CA SER A 12 -11.86 -12.05 -16.39
C SER A 12 -11.26 -12.87 -15.27
N ARG A 13 -9.94 -13.02 -15.31
CA ARG A 13 -9.12 -13.64 -14.24
C ARG A 13 -8.20 -12.62 -13.56
N ILE A 14 -8.34 -11.34 -13.89
CA ILE A 14 -7.63 -10.24 -13.26
C ILE A 14 -8.63 -9.41 -12.47
N VAL A 15 -8.34 -9.19 -11.19
CA VAL A 15 -9.16 -8.38 -10.29
C VAL A 15 -8.32 -7.20 -9.81
N ILE A 16 -8.76 -5.99 -10.16
CA ILE A 16 -8.17 -4.76 -9.61
C ILE A 16 -9.05 -4.32 -8.45
N LEU A 17 -8.50 -4.40 -7.23
CA LEU A 17 -9.19 -3.98 -6.03
C LEU A 17 -8.77 -2.55 -5.68
N TRP A 18 -9.61 -1.59 -6.06
CA TRP A 18 -9.39 -0.17 -5.85
C TRP A 18 -10.29 0.37 -4.74
N VAL A 19 -9.82 0.29 -3.50
CA VAL A 19 -10.55 0.72 -2.29
C VAL A 19 -9.58 1.32 -1.27
N GLN A 20 -10.10 1.95 -0.22
CA GLN A 20 -9.24 2.37 0.90
C GLN A 20 -8.60 1.14 1.57
N SER A 21 -7.36 1.30 2.02
CA SER A 21 -6.50 0.22 2.49
C SER A 21 -7.11 -0.62 3.63
N ASN A 22 -7.89 0.01 4.51
CA ASN A 22 -8.60 -0.63 5.62
C ASN A 22 -9.70 -1.61 5.18
N TYR A 23 -10.24 -1.49 3.97
CA TYR A 23 -11.26 -2.41 3.45
C TYR A 23 -10.68 -3.58 2.67
N ILE A 24 -9.41 -3.52 2.25
CA ILE A 24 -8.78 -4.58 1.45
C ILE A 24 -8.78 -5.92 2.20
N PRO A 25 -8.37 -6.02 3.48
CA PRO A 25 -8.37 -7.30 4.18
C PRO A 25 -9.76 -7.94 4.29
N LEU A 26 -10.79 -7.12 4.54
CA LEU A 26 -12.18 -7.58 4.66
C LEU A 26 -12.68 -8.20 3.36
N ILE A 27 -12.39 -7.56 2.23
CA ILE A 27 -12.81 -8.04 0.90
C ILE A 27 -12.03 -9.31 0.52
N LEU A 28 -10.72 -9.35 0.79
CA LEU A 28 -9.90 -10.52 0.50
C LEU A 28 -10.29 -11.72 1.36
N GLU A 29 -10.61 -11.52 2.64
CA GLU A 29 -11.08 -12.60 3.51
C GLU A 29 -12.40 -13.20 3.00
N ASP A 30 -13.32 -12.36 2.53
CA ASP A 30 -14.54 -12.83 1.90
C ASP A 30 -14.29 -13.53 0.56
N ALA A 31 -13.33 -13.06 -0.23
CA ALA A 31 -12.95 -13.71 -1.49
C ALA A 31 -12.28 -15.08 -1.25
N LEU A 32 -11.46 -15.20 -0.20
CA LEU A 32 -10.83 -16.44 0.25
C LEU A 32 -11.86 -17.51 0.66
N LYS A 33 -12.94 -17.12 1.35
CA LYS A 33 -14.04 -18.04 1.71
C LYS A 33 -14.74 -18.66 0.50
N PHE A 34 -14.56 -18.08 -0.69
CA PHE A 34 -15.17 -18.54 -1.92
C PHE A 34 -14.15 -19.04 -2.96
N ASP A 35 -12.90 -19.27 -2.55
CA ASP A 35 -11.79 -19.73 -3.42
C ASP A 35 -11.53 -18.80 -4.61
N LEU A 36 -11.75 -17.50 -4.43
CA LEU A 36 -11.56 -16.48 -5.48
C LEU A 36 -10.17 -15.83 -5.44
N VAL A 37 -9.34 -16.20 -4.45
CA VAL A 37 -7.97 -15.70 -4.27
C VAL A 37 -7.05 -16.91 -4.32
N GLY A 38 -6.07 -16.88 -5.21
CA GLY A 38 -5.19 -18.00 -5.51
C GLY A 38 -4.94 -18.15 -7.02
N PRO A 39 -4.56 -19.34 -7.51
CA PRO A 39 -3.97 -19.50 -8.84
C PRO A 39 -4.89 -19.16 -10.01
N GLU A 40 -6.20 -19.17 -9.81
CA GLU A 40 -7.16 -18.84 -10.88
C GLU A 40 -7.34 -17.34 -11.11
N PHE A 41 -7.07 -16.50 -10.10
CA PHE A 41 -7.28 -15.06 -10.20
C PHE A 41 -6.03 -14.29 -9.78
N ILE A 42 -5.55 -13.40 -10.65
CA ILE A 42 -4.53 -12.42 -10.31
C ILE A 42 -5.22 -11.22 -9.67
N TRP A 43 -4.83 -10.91 -8.44
CA TRP A 43 -5.34 -9.76 -7.71
C TRP A 43 -4.30 -8.65 -7.64
N ILE A 44 -4.73 -7.45 -7.99
CA ILE A 44 -3.93 -6.22 -7.94
C ILE A 44 -4.57 -5.28 -6.94
N LEU A 45 -3.84 -4.96 -5.87
CA LEU A 45 -4.32 -4.17 -4.75
C LEU A 45 -3.81 -2.73 -4.88
N SER A 46 -4.68 -1.75 -4.61
CA SER A 46 -4.31 -0.32 -4.61
C SER A 46 -3.35 0.09 -3.49
N SER A 47 -3.13 -0.78 -2.50
CA SER A 47 -2.14 -0.58 -1.44
C SER A 47 -1.66 -1.93 -0.89
N SER A 48 -0.52 -1.94 -0.20
CA SER A 48 -0.10 -3.09 0.58
C SER A 48 -0.95 -3.31 1.82
N ILE A 49 -0.88 -4.55 2.32
CA ILE A 49 -1.61 -5.01 3.50
C ILE A 49 -0.68 -5.86 4.37
N SER A 50 -0.94 -5.90 5.67
CA SER A 50 -0.26 -6.86 6.56
C SER A 50 -0.87 -8.25 6.39
N LEU A 51 -0.04 -9.22 6.06
CA LEU A 51 -0.43 -10.63 5.95
C LEU A 51 -0.74 -11.27 7.30
N ASP A 52 -0.28 -10.67 8.41
CA ASP A 52 -0.53 -11.14 9.77
C ASP A 52 -2.01 -11.03 10.18
N SER A 53 -2.77 -10.20 9.46
CA SER A 53 -4.22 -10.04 9.66
C SER A 53 -5.04 -11.23 9.15
N PHE A 54 -4.44 -12.15 8.38
CA PHE A 54 -5.13 -13.30 7.79
C PHE A 54 -4.87 -14.59 8.56
N ASN A 55 -5.88 -15.46 8.58
CA ASN A 55 -5.74 -16.82 9.10
C ASN A 55 -4.67 -17.58 8.30
N LYS A 56 -3.70 -18.18 9.01
CA LYS A 56 -2.58 -18.93 8.45
C LYS A 56 -2.99 -20.02 7.45
N LYS A 57 -4.18 -20.60 7.61
CA LYS A 57 -4.75 -21.57 6.66
C LYS A 57 -4.81 -21.04 5.22
N TYR A 58 -5.00 -19.73 5.05
CA TYR A 58 -5.17 -19.10 3.75
C TYR A 58 -3.90 -18.43 3.21
N HIS A 59 -2.75 -18.55 3.89
CA HIS A 59 -1.53 -17.86 3.48
C HIS A 59 -1.05 -18.29 2.09
N GLU A 60 -1.19 -19.57 1.73
CA GLU A 60 -0.82 -20.06 0.40
C GLU A 60 -1.69 -19.44 -0.72
N ASN A 61 -2.97 -19.18 -0.44
CA ASN A 61 -3.87 -18.50 -1.38
C ASN A 61 -3.45 -17.05 -1.67
N LEU A 62 -2.74 -16.40 -0.73
CA LEU A 62 -2.28 -15.01 -0.86
C LEU A 62 -0.98 -14.92 -1.71
N ILE A 63 -0.39 -16.04 -2.11
CA ILE A 63 0.77 -16.05 -3.01
C ILE A 63 0.34 -15.52 -4.38
N GLY A 64 1.11 -14.57 -4.90
CA GLY A 64 0.87 -13.97 -6.23
C GLY A 64 -0.02 -12.72 -6.20
N LEU A 65 -0.41 -12.21 -5.02
CA LEU A 65 -0.99 -10.88 -4.90
C LEU A 65 0.00 -9.81 -5.36
N LEU A 66 -0.47 -8.90 -6.21
CA LEU A 66 0.27 -7.73 -6.63
C LEU A 66 -0.23 -6.51 -5.85
N THR A 67 0.69 -5.67 -5.40
CA THR A 67 0.35 -4.42 -4.69
C THR A 67 0.97 -3.24 -5.42
N ILE A 68 0.25 -2.13 -5.45
CA ILE A 68 0.74 -0.87 -5.95
C ILE A 68 1.14 -0.03 -4.74
N GLU A 69 2.41 0.38 -4.69
CA GLU A 69 2.92 1.27 -3.66
C GLU A 69 3.47 2.55 -4.29
N PRO A 70 3.15 3.73 -3.74
CA PRO A 70 3.78 4.97 -4.18
C PRO A 70 5.27 4.93 -3.83
N VAL A 71 6.10 5.41 -4.76
CA VAL A 71 7.55 5.59 -4.57
C VAL A 71 7.77 6.85 -3.72
N ALA A 72 7.35 6.78 -2.47
CA ALA A 72 7.43 7.89 -1.51
C ALA A 72 8.38 7.59 -0.36
N THR A 73 8.79 6.33 -0.19
CA THR A 73 9.74 5.84 0.81
C THR A 73 10.99 5.31 0.11
N ILE A 74 12.03 4.96 0.88
CA ILE A 74 13.18 4.19 0.40
C ILE A 74 12.67 2.83 -0.07
N THR A 75 12.13 2.78 -1.28
CA THR A 75 11.97 1.52 -2.02
C THR A 75 13.38 1.05 -2.36
N LEU A 76 13.62 -0.27 -2.32
CA LEU A 76 14.95 -0.87 -2.40
C LEU A 76 15.84 -0.35 -3.55
N ASN A 77 15.27 0.29 -4.58
CA ASN A 77 15.95 0.76 -5.78
C ASN A 77 15.62 2.21 -6.23
N ALA A 78 14.91 3.02 -5.44
CA ALA A 78 14.68 4.43 -5.79
C ALA A 78 15.42 5.35 -4.79
N PRO A 79 16.45 6.09 -5.22
CA PRO A 79 17.13 7.03 -4.34
C PRO A 79 16.16 8.14 -3.94
N LEU A 80 15.82 8.21 -2.66
CA LEU A 80 15.18 9.38 -2.08
C LEU A 80 16.14 10.57 -2.27
N ASN A 81 15.64 11.75 -2.66
CA ASN A 81 16.47 12.95 -2.73
C ASN A 81 16.79 13.43 -1.30
N THR A 82 17.77 12.79 -0.68
CA THR A 82 18.20 13.05 0.70
C THR A 82 18.78 14.44 0.87
N ALA A 83 19.36 15.01 -0.20
CA ALA A 83 19.86 16.38 -0.18
C ALA A 83 18.72 17.38 0.02
N LEU A 84 17.62 17.23 -0.71
CA LEU A 84 16.44 18.08 -0.54
C LEU A 84 15.77 17.86 0.82
N LEU A 85 15.66 16.60 1.27
CA LEU A 85 15.09 16.29 2.60
C LEU A 85 15.87 16.94 3.73
N ASN A 86 17.20 16.89 3.68
CA ASN A 86 18.05 17.49 4.70
C ASN A 86 17.96 19.02 4.66
N ALA A 87 17.96 19.62 3.47
CA ALA A 87 17.76 21.07 3.34
C ALA A 87 16.41 21.51 3.91
N ALA A 88 15.35 20.73 3.68
CA ALA A 88 14.03 20.97 4.23
C ALA A 88 14.03 20.87 5.77
N TYR A 89 14.71 19.88 6.35
CA TYR A 89 14.88 19.78 7.81
C TYR A 89 15.64 20.97 8.38
N ASP A 90 16.72 21.41 7.73
CA ASP A 90 17.52 22.55 8.17
C ASP A 90 16.69 23.84 8.15
N ILE A 91 15.87 24.06 7.12
CA ILE A 91 14.96 25.21 7.02
C ILE A 91 13.90 25.15 8.12
N TRP A 92 13.23 24.01 8.31
CA TRP A 92 12.19 23.85 9.34
C TRP A 92 12.78 24.06 10.73
N GLN A 93 13.91 23.43 11.04
CA GLN A 93 14.58 23.61 12.33
C GLN A 93 15.03 25.05 12.56
N LYS A 94 15.42 25.79 11.51
CA LYS A 94 15.89 27.17 11.64
C LYS A 94 14.76 28.17 11.87
N TYR A 95 13.64 28.04 11.17
CA TYR A 95 12.58 29.05 11.16
C TYR A 95 11.33 28.66 11.97
N GLU A 96 11.10 27.37 12.17
CA GLU A 96 9.87 26.82 12.75
C GLU A 96 10.22 25.72 13.77
N SER A 97 11.22 25.99 14.63
CA SER A 97 11.81 25.01 15.56
C SER A 97 10.82 24.42 16.56
N GLU A 98 9.82 25.20 16.98
CA GLU A 98 8.78 24.77 17.92
C GLU A 98 7.82 23.73 17.29
N SER A 99 7.66 23.74 15.96
CA SER A 99 6.79 22.80 15.23
C SER A 99 7.55 21.63 14.60
N PHE A 100 8.89 21.66 14.57
CA PHE A 100 9.70 20.60 14.01
C PHE A 100 9.70 19.34 14.92
N PRO A 101 9.15 18.20 14.46
CA PRO A 101 9.01 17.01 15.32
C PRO A 101 10.32 16.20 15.45
N GLY A 102 11.37 16.61 14.74
CA GLY A 102 12.64 15.88 14.57
C GLY A 102 12.63 14.98 13.33
N SER A 103 13.81 14.81 12.70
CA SER A 103 13.97 14.12 11.42
C SER A 103 13.49 12.66 11.41
N SER A 104 13.50 11.98 12.55
CA SER A 104 13.00 10.61 12.70
C SER A 104 11.47 10.50 12.78
N LYS A 105 10.77 11.62 12.98
CA LYS A 105 9.30 11.67 13.09
C LYS A 105 8.64 12.30 11.86
N VAL A 106 9.42 12.78 10.89
CA VAL A 106 8.89 13.31 9.64
C VAL A 106 8.69 12.17 8.65
N HIS A 107 7.45 12.02 8.19
CA HIS A 107 7.10 11.03 7.18
C HIS A 107 7.75 11.41 5.83
N SER A 108 8.22 10.43 5.07
CA SER A 108 8.93 10.69 3.81
C SER A 108 8.09 11.43 2.75
N PHE A 109 6.76 11.34 2.84
CA PHE A 109 5.82 12.12 2.03
C PHE A 109 5.88 13.64 2.28
N ALA A 110 6.51 14.09 3.36
CA ALA A 110 6.74 15.52 3.59
C ALA A 110 7.55 16.16 2.46
N LEU A 111 8.39 15.39 1.76
CA LEU A 111 9.11 15.84 0.57
C LEU A 111 8.21 16.45 -0.49
N PHE A 112 7.03 15.87 -0.73
CA PHE A 112 6.10 16.38 -1.74
C PHE A 112 5.54 17.75 -1.37
N ALA A 113 5.46 18.09 -0.08
CA ALA A 113 5.07 19.42 0.35
C ALA A 113 6.19 20.45 0.09
N PHE A 114 7.45 20.04 0.20
CA PHE A 114 8.60 20.90 -0.15
C PHE A 114 8.79 21.04 -1.66
N ASP A 115 8.59 19.97 -2.44
CA ASP A 115 8.66 20.00 -3.92
C ASP A 115 7.56 20.86 -4.57
N ALA A 116 6.42 21.04 -3.89
CA ALA A 116 5.30 21.82 -4.40
C ALA A 116 5.48 23.34 -4.29
N ILE A 117 6.56 23.81 -3.63
CA ILE A 117 6.88 25.23 -3.40
C ILE A 117 7.93 25.69 -4.42
#